data_AF-A0A292G9N6-F1
#
_entry.id   AF-A0A292G9N6-F1
#
_cell.length_a   1.000
_cell.length_b   1.000
_cell.length_c   1.000
_cell.angle_alpha   90.00
_cell.angle_beta   90.00
_cell.angle_gamma   90.00
#
_symmetry.space_group_name_H-M   'P 1'
#
loop_
_entity.id
_entity.type
_entity.pdbx_description
1 polymer ?
#
loop_
_entity_poly.entity_id
_entity_poly.type
_entity_poly.pdbx_seq_one_letter_code
_entity_poly.pdbx_strand_id
1 'polypeptide(L)'
;PSGLGPHVPLEEYMNNMRKIGEHLKSLSDKTRVIFLSCPPLNEEVLKKSTSTALSEIVRTNETCRLYSEACISVSKEMDIKVVDLWNAMQKREDWATACFTNGLHLSEEGSNIVVEEILRILKEAEWDPCLH
;
A
#
# COMPACT_ATOMS: atom_id res chain seq x y z
N PRO A 1 -9.69 9.26 -15.16
CA PRO A 1 -9.63 7.81 -15.34
C PRO A 1 -9.82 7.40 -16.81
N SER A 2 -8.75 6.88 -17.44
CA SER A 2 -8.79 6.35 -18.81
C SER A 2 -9.69 5.12 -18.99
N GLY A 3 -10.11 4.47 -17.90
CA GLY A 3 -11.11 3.39 -17.93
C GLY A 3 -10.62 2.08 -18.55
N LEU A 4 -9.32 1.94 -18.82
CA LEU A 4 -8.74 0.80 -19.54
C LEU A 4 -8.37 -0.41 -18.65
N GLY A 5 -8.61 -0.35 -17.33
CA GLY A 5 -8.25 -1.44 -16.42
C GLY A 5 -8.69 -1.23 -14.96
N PRO A 6 -8.37 -2.18 -14.06
CA PRO A 6 -8.77 -2.14 -12.64
C PRO A 6 -7.99 -1.12 -11.80
N HIS A 7 -7.04 -0.43 -12.40
CA HIS A 7 -6.19 0.57 -11.76
C HIS A 7 -6.02 1.79 -12.67
N VAL A 8 -5.80 2.97 -12.09
CA VAL A 8 -5.41 4.16 -12.85
C VAL A 8 -3.96 4.03 -13.32
N PRO A 9 -3.56 4.54 -14.50
CA PRO A 9 -2.18 4.48 -14.98
C PRO A 9 -1.15 4.97 -13.94
N LEU A 10 0.06 4.43 -13.96
CA LEU A 10 1.07 4.69 -12.91
C LEU A 10 1.38 6.19 -12.72
N GLU A 11 1.47 6.95 -13.81
CA GLU A 11 1.66 8.41 -13.76
C GLU A 11 0.45 9.12 -13.13
N GLU A 12 -0.77 8.73 -13.50
CA GLU A 12 -2.01 9.25 -12.89
C GLU A 12 -2.06 8.90 -11.39
N TYR A 13 -1.66 7.68 -11.01
CA TYR A 13 -1.53 7.27 -9.61
C TYR A 13 -0.56 8.17 -8.83
N MET A 14 0.66 8.38 -9.34
CA MET A 14 1.64 9.25 -8.68
C MET A 14 1.11 10.68 -8.52
N ASN A 15 0.49 11.23 -9.57
CA ASN A 15 -0.12 12.56 -9.53
C ASN A 15 -1.29 12.65 -8.54
N ASN A 16 -2.10 11.59 -8.43
CA ASN A 16 -3.18 11.53 -7.45
C ASN A 16 -2.64 11.43 -6.03
N MET A 17 -1.59 10.62 -5.79
CA MET A 17 -0.94 10.52 -4.49
C MET A 17 -0.34 11.88 -4.06
N ARG A 18 0.27 12.63 -4.99
CA ARG A 18 0.72 14.00 -4.73
C ARG A 18 -0.41 14.91 -4.30
N LYS A 19 -1.50 14.96 -5.07
CA LYS A 19 -2.68 15.79 -4.74
C LYS A 19 -3.27 15.43 -3.38
N ILE A 20 -3.36 14.14 -3.06
CA ILE A 20 -3.85 13.67 -1.75
C ILE A 20 -2.91 14.14 -0.63
N GLY A 21 -1.60 13.94 -0.79
CA GLY A 21 -0.61 14.34 0.21
C GLY A 21 -0.58 15.86 0.44
N GLU A 22 -0.62 16.65 -0.64
CA GLU A 22 -0.68 18.11 -0.58
C GLU A 22 -1.94 18.58 0.14
N HIS A 23 -3.10 18.01 -0.22
CA HIS A 23 -4.36 18.35 0.43
C HIS A 23 -4.31 18.05 1.93
N LEU A 24 -3.88 16.85 2.33
CA LEU A 24 -3.80 16.46 3.74
C LEU A 24 -2.83 17.34 4.54
N LYS A 25 -1.65 17.65 3.98
CA LYS A 25 -0.68 18.56 4.61
C LYS A 25 -1.23 19.98 4.75
N SER A 26 -2.08 20.43 3.83
CA SER A 26 -2.69 21.76 3.89
C SER A 26 -3.76 21.92 4.98
N LEU A 27 -4.30 20.82 5.52
CA LEU A 27 -5.36 20.88 6.54
C LEU A 27 -4.88 21.50 7.86
N SER A 28 -3.61 21.27 8.23
CA SER A 28 -3.00 21.82 9.44
C SER A 28 -1.50 21.52 9.49
N ASP A 29 -0.70 22.42 10.05
CA ASP A 29 0.71 22.18 10.38
C ASP A 29 0.90 21.05 11.42
N LYS A 30 -0.17 20.64 12.12
CA LYS A 30 -0.18 19.51 13.05
C LYS A 30 -0.57 18.18 12.40
N THR A 31 -1.11 18.19 11.18
CA THR A 31 -1.47 16.94 10.48
C THR A 31 -0.20 16.14 10.20
N ARG A 32 -0.24 14.84 10.50
CA ARG A 32 0.81 13.87 10.18
C ARG A 32 0.27 12.87 9.19
N VAL A 33 1.00 12.64 8.11
CA VAL A 33 0.59 11.75 7.02
C VAL A 33 1.58 10.60 6.95
N ILE A 34 1.04 9.38 6.89
CA ILE A 34 1.78 8.17 6.57
C ILE A 34 1.10 7.55 5.35
N PHE A 35 1.86 7.31 4.28
CA PHE A 35 1.39 6.48 3.18
C PHE A 35 1.74 5.02 3.40
N LEU A 36 0.87 4.13 2.94
CA LEU A 36 1.08 2.70 2.97
C LEU A 36 1.20 2.26 1.51
N SER A 37 2.35 1.70 1.14
CA SER A 37 2.58 1.24 -0.22
C SER A 37 1.72 0.00 -0.55
N CYS A 38 1.60 -0.34 -1.83
CA CYS A 38 0.81 -1.51 -2.23
C CYS A 38 1.44 -2.80 -1.65
N PRO A 39 0.70 -3.63 -0.90
CA PRO A 39 1.20 -4.94 -0.45
C PRO A 39 1.33 -5.92 -1.63
N PRO A 40 2.06 -7.04 -1.48
CA PRO A 40 1.98 -8.12 -2.44
C PRO A 40 0.59 -8.78 -2.38
N LEU A 41 0.36 -9.77 -3.24
CA LEU A 41 -0.85 -10.58 -3.22
C LEU A 41 -0.53 -12.05 -3.55
N ASN A 42 -1.43 -12.97 -3.22
CA ASN A 42 -1.28 -14.37 -3.60
C ASN A 42 -1.93 -14.62 -4.96
N GLU A 43 -1.13 -14.54 -6.02
CA GLU A 43 -1.60 -14.76 -7.39
C GLU A 43 -2.21 -16.15 -7.60
N GLU A 44 -1.71 -17.19 -6.94
CA GLU A 44 -2.20 -18.55 -7.13
C GLU A 44 -3.63 -18.72 -6.60
N VAL A 45 -3.92 -18.15 -5.43
CA VAL A 45 -5.27 -18.15 -4.86
C VAL A 45 -6.21 -17.32 -5.74
N LEU A 46 -5.75 -16.15 -6.20
CA LEU A 46 -6.57 -15.30 -7.06
C LEU A 46 -6.90 -15.96 -8.40
N LYS A 47 -5.93 -16.59 -9.07
CA LYS A 47 -6.13 -17.34 -10.33
C LYS A 47 -7.15 -18.47 -10.18
N LYS A 48 -7.23 -19.11 -9.00
CA LYS A 48 -8.24 -20.16 -8.71
C LYS A 48 -9.63 -19.59 -8.43
N SER A 49 -9.72 -18.34 -7.95
CA SER A 49 -10.98 -17.70 -7.56
C SER A 49 -11.69 -16.95 -8.71
N THR A 50 -10.96 -16.59 -9.77
CA THR A 50 -11.51 -15.88 -10.93
C THR A 50 -12.26 -16.85 -11.85
N SER A 51 -13.59 -16.73 -11.93
CA SER A 51 -14.39 -17.42 -12.94
C SER A 51 -13.94 -17.00 -14.35
N THR A 52 -13.89 -17.92 -15.31
CA THR A 52 -13.51 -17.71 -16.72
C THR A 52 -14.33 -16.62 -17.44
N ALA A 53 -15.47 -16.20 -16.89
CA ALA A 53 -16.33 -15.15 -17.43
C ALA A 53 -15.90 -13.71 -17.07
N LEU A 54 -15.12 -13.51 -15.99
CA LEU A 54 -14.50 -12.22 -15.68
C LEU A 54 -13.09 -12.22 -16.24
N SER A 55 -13.00 -11.92 -17.54
CA SER A 55 -11.75 -11.74 -18.28
C SER A 55 -10.67 -11.04 -17.44
N GLU A 56 -9.55 -11.74 -17.23
CA GLU A 56 -8.19 -11.19 -17.07
C GLU A 56 -8.05 -9.87 -16.28
N ILE A 57 -8.73 -9.74 -15.14
CA ILE A 57 -8.33 -8.74 -14.15
C ILE A 57 -7.07 -9.27 -13.47
N VAL A 58 -5.96 -9.28 -14.21
CA VAL A 58 -4.68 -9.81 -13.73
C VAL A 58 -4.05 -8.75 -12.84
N ARG A 59 -4.38 -8.82 -11.55
CA ARG A 59 -3.54 -8.19 -10.52
C ARG A 59 -2.31 -9.07 -10.36
N THR A 60 -1.14 -8.56 -10.75
CA THR A 60 0.14 -9.26 -10.58
C THR A 60 0.95 -8.63 -9.47
N ASN A 61 1.81 -9.44 -8.86
CA ASN A 61 2.84 -8.99 -7.94
C ASN A 61 3.81 -8.01 -8.61
N GLU A 62 4.13 -8.19 -9.90
CA GLU A 62 4.91 -7.22 -10.67
C GLU A 62 4.25 -5.83 -10.68
N THR A 63 2.94 -5.77 -10.94
CA THR A 63 2.19 -4.51 -10.91
C THR A 63 2.16 -3.95 -9.49
N CYS A 64 1.82 -4.75 -8.48
CA CYS A 64 1.83 -4.32 -7.08
C CYS A 64 3.18 -3.70 -6.67
N ARG A 65 4.30 -4.31 -7.10
CA ARG A 65 5.63 -3.78 -6.87
C ARG A 65 5.83 -2.41 -7.51
N LEU A 66 5.45 -2.22 -8.78
CA LEU A 66 5.58 -0.93 -9.47
C LEU A 66 4.82 0.19 -8.75
N TYR A 67 3.59 -0.08 -8.30
CA TYR A 67 2.79 0.89 -7.55
C TYR A 67 3.33 1.12 -6.14
N SER A 68 3.90 0.09 -5.50
CA SER A 68 4.59 0.23 -4.22
C SER A 68 5.79 1.16 -4.34
N GLU A 69 6.68 0.92 -5.32
CA GLU A 69 7.87 1.73 -5.58
C GLU A 69 7.48 3.18 -5.93
N ALA A 70 6.43 3.38 -6.74
CA ALA A 70 5.91 4.70 -7.05
C ALA A 70 5.37 5.45 -5.81
N CYS A 71 4.64 4.76 -4.94
CA CYS A 71 4.15 5.32 -3.67
C CYS A 71 5.32 5.77 -2.78
N ILE A 72 6.35 4.93 -2.65
CA ILE A 72 7.57 5.24 -1.87
C ILE A 72 8.31 6.43 -2.47
N SER A 73 8.43 6.49 -3.81
CA SER A 73 9.10 7.60 -4.48
C SER A 73 8.38 8.93 -4.25
N VAL A 74 7.05 8.96 -4.42
CA VAL A 74 6.23 10.16 -4.15
C VAL A 74 6.32 10.55 -2.67
N SER A 75 6.27 9.58 -1.77
CA SER A 75 6.39 9.85 -0.33
C SER A 75 7.71 10.54 0.01
N LYS A 76 8.83 10.07 -0.56
CA LYS A 76 10.16 10.69 -0.38
C LYS A 76 10.21 12.10 -0.97
N GLU A 77 9.69 12.30 -2.18
CA GLU A 77 9.62 13.61 -2.85
C GLU A 77 8.89 14.66 -1.98
N MET A 78 7.83 14.24 -1.30
CA MET A 78 6.96 15.11 -0.52
C MET A 78 7.31 15.23 0.97
N ASP A 79 8.38 14.56 1.41
CA ASP A 79 8.73 14.37 2.82
C ASP A 79 7.54 13.83 3.65
N ILE A 80 6.90 12.78 3.14
CA ILE A 80 5.85 12.01 3.80
C ILE A 80 6.45 10.67 4.25
N LYS A 81 6.18 10.27 5.50
CA LYS A 81 6.59 8.95 6.00
C LYS A 81 5.83 7.86 5.25
N VAL A 82 6.47 6.73 4.98
CA VAL A 82 5.86 5.63 4.21
C VAL A 82 6.17 4.28 4.82
N VAL A 83 5.15 3.43 4.88
CA VAL A 83 5.28 2.00 5.16
C VAL A 83 5.43 1.26 3.83
N ASP A 84 6.56 0.57 3.66
CA ASP A 84 6.79 -0.33 2.53
C ASP A 84 6.17 -1.72 2.82
N LEU A 85 4.85 -1.83 2.60
CA LEU A 85 4.11 -3.08 2.86
C LEU A 85 4.56 -4.21 1.93
N TRP A 86 4.99 -3.87 0.71
CA TRP A 86 5.54 -4.81 -0.25
C TRP A 86 6.67 -5.64 0.37
N ASN A 87 7.70 -4.96 0.89
CA ASN A 87 8.85 -5.63 1.50
C ASN A 87 8.55 -6.12 2.92
N ALA A 88 7.77 -5.38 3.72
CA ALA A 88 7.48 -5.76 5.11
C ALA A 88 6.79 -7.13 5.20
N MET A 89 5.79 -7.38 4.35
CA MET A 89 5.10 -8.67 4.34
C MET A 89 6.00 -9.81 3.86
N GLN A 90 6.93 -9.55 2.95
CA GLN A 90 7.80 -10.58 2.37
C GLN A 90 9.03 -10.92 3.25
N LYS A 91 9.17 -10.29 4.43
CA LYS A 91 10.20 -10.68 5.42
C LYS A 91 9.99 -12.09 5.98
N ARG A 92 8.75 -12.60 5.95
CA ARG A 92 8.41 -13.98 6.32
C ARG A 92 8.31 -14.85 5.07
N GLU A 93 8.73 -16.11 5.15
CA GLU A 93 8.78 -17.01 4.00
C GLU A 93 7.39 -17.44 3.50
N ASP A 94 6.43 -17.62 4.41
CA ASP A 94 5.07 -18.12 4.15
C ASP A 94 4.03 -17.00 3.92
N TRP A 95 4.50 -15.78 3.64
CA TRP A 95 3.69 -14.56 3.53
C TRP A 95 2.47 -14.72 2.63
N ALA A 96 2.61 -15.43 1.50
CA ALA A 96 1.55 -15.54 0.50
C ALA A 96 0.32 -16.30 1.05
N THR A 97 0.53 -17.23 1.97
CA THR A 97 -0.56 -18.02 2.57
C THR A 97 -0.99 -17.49 3.92
N ALA A 98 -0.05 -16.92 4.69
CA ALA A 98 -0.34 -16.47 6.03
C ALA A 98 -0.88 -15.05 6.11
N CYS A 99 -0.48 -14.13 5.21
CA CYS A 99 -0.87 -12.72 5.29
C CYS A 99 -2.24 -12.40 4.67
N PHE A 100 -2.88 -13.35 3.97
CA PHE A 100 -4.11 -13.08 3.23
C PHE A 100 -5.17 -14.15 3.45
N THR A 101 -6.43 -13.72 3.60
CA THR A 101 -7.59 -14.62 3.75
C THR A 101 -8.04 -15.24 2.43
N ASN A 102 -7.94 -14.48 1.33
CA ASN A 102 -8.36 -14.90 -0.01
C ASN A 102 -7.34 -14.49 -1.09
N GLY A 103 -6.08 -14.35 -0.69
CA GLY A 103 -5.00 -13.91 -1.56
C GLY A 103 -4.98 -12.41 -1.89
N LEU A 104 -5.94 -11.63 -1.39
CA LEU A 104 -5.98 -10.17 -1.55
C LEU A 104 -6.20 -9.44 -0.22
N HIS A 105 -7.20 -9.85 0.56
CA HIS A 105 -7.55 -9.19 1.83
C HIS A 105 -6.66 -9.73 2.95
N LEU A 106 -6.18 -8.83 3.82
CA LEU A 106 -5.31 -9.21 4.92
C LEU A 106 -5.98 -10.19 5.89
N SER A 107 -5.21 -11.16 6.35
CA SER A 107 -5.53 -11.97 7.53
C SER A 107 -5.22 -11.19 8.82
N GLU A 108 -5.41 -11.86 9.96
CA GLU A 108 -4.92 -11.37 11.25
C GLU A 108 -3.41 -11.15 11.22
N GLU A 109 -2.65 -12.12 10.71
CA GLU A 109 -1.19 -12.02 10.62
C GLU A 109 -0.73 -10.89 9.69
N GLY A 110 -1.39 -10.73 8.53
CA GLY A 110 -1.10 -9.62 7.63
C GLY A 110 -1.40 -8.26 8.26
N SER A 111 -2.48 -8.17 9.04
CA SER A 111 -2.87 -6.96 9.77
C SER A 111 -1.89 -6.64 10.91
N ASN A 112 -1.38 -7.65 11.61
CA ASN A 112 -0.36 -7.47 12.66
C ASN A 112 0.93 -6.84 12.09
N ILE A 113 1.38 -7.27 10.91
CA ILE A 113 2.54 -6.66 10.23
C ILE A 113 2.27 -5.17 9.93
N VAL A 114 1.08 -4.82 9.44
CA VAL A 114 0.71 -3.42 9.19
C VAL A 114 0.79 -2.58 10.47
N VAL A 115 0.24 -3.08 11.57
CA VAL A 115 0.26 -2.40 12.88
C VAL A 115 1.69 -2.22 13.37
N GLU A 116 2.52 -3.26 13.31
CA GLU A 116 3.92 -3.20 13.73
C GLU A 116 4.71 -2.14 12.95
N GLU A 117 4.54 -2.08 11.63
CA GLU A 117 5.24 -1.12 10.78
C GLU A 117 4.74 0.32 10.98
N ILE A 118 3.43 0.53 11.19
CA ILE A 118 2.89 1.86 11.56
C ILE A 118 3.45 2.29 12.92
N LEU A 119 3.43 1.41 13.93
CA LEU A 119 3.95 1.71 15.26
C LEU A 119 5.46 2.01 15.22
N ARG A 120 6.22 1.33 14.36
CA ARG A 120 7.63 1.63 14.13
C ARG A 120 7.82 3.07 13.64
N ILE A 121 7.08 3.48 12.60
CA ILE A 121 7.14 4.87 12.11
C ILE A 121 6.74 5.87 13.19
N LEU A 122 5.67 5.60 13.95
CA LEU A 122 5.22 6.49 15.01
C LEU A 122 6.26 6.65 16.14
N LYS A 123 7.01 5.60 16.47
CA LYS A 123 8.08 5.64 17.47
C LYS A 123 9.34 6.35 16.97
N GLU A 124 9.67 6.18 15.69
CA GLU A 124 10.85 6.80 15.06
C GLU A 124 10.59 8.25 14.63
N ALA A 125 9.34 8.63 14.45
CA ALA A 125 8.98 9.98 14.09
C ALA A 125 9.13 10.93 15.30
N GLU A 126 9.88 12.01 15.10
CA GLU A 126 9.96 13.12 16.06
C GLU A 126 8.70 14.01 15.96
N TRP A 127 7.53 13.39 16.09
CA TRP A 127 6.25 14.08 16.08
C TRP A 127 5.79 14.31 17.50
N ASP A 128 5.47 15.56 17.84
CA ASP A 128 4.84 15.88 19.11
C ASP A 128 3.40 15.34 19.13
N PRO A 129 3.08 14.35 19.97
CA PRO A 129 1.74 13.79 20.04
C PRO A 129 0.78 14.80 20.68
N CYS A 130 -0.22 15.27 19.93
CA CYS A 130 -1.29 16.11 20.47
C CYS A 130 -2.48 15.22 20.86
N LEU A 131 -2.60 14.87 22.15
CA LEU A 131 -3.78 14.17 22.70
C LEU A 131 -4.92 15.12 23.12
N HIS A 132 -4.79 16.41 22.77
CA HIS A 132 -5.65 17.50 23.22
C HIS A 132 -6.05 18.41 22.07
#